data_AF-A0AAI9RRE6-F1
#
_entry.id   AF-A0AAI9RRE6-F1
#
_cell.length_a   1.000
_cell.length_b   1.000
_cell.length_c   1.000
_cell.angle_alpha   90.00
_cell.angle_beta   90.00
_cell.angle_gamma   90.00
#
_symmetry.space_group_name_H-M   'P 1'
#
loop_
_entity.id
_entity.type
_entity.pdbx_description
1 polymer ?
#
loop_
_entity_poly.entity_id
_entity_poly.type
_entity_poly.pdbx_seq_one_letter_code
_entity_poly.pdbx_strand_id
1 'polypeptide(L)'
;MGFQQMVMRSIEEGIHQNDQRLELATFGMGCFWGPEARFGSMPGVVRTCVGFTGGTTPTPTYRQMGDHTETVHISFDPRVISYEAILREFWQNHYPNRDNYKGRQYISLVHYHTEQQRKTIENIRKEMETQLREPIETEIAPFGEFTLAEERHQKYYLKRYPKALEQLAELFPEKELLTDSTFAARLNGFVKGYGTKDSVREDIAQWRIGTVEKKWLTDLFLKLKW
;
A
#
# COMPACT_ATOMS: atom_id res chain seq x y z
N MET A 1 4.19 -20.43 -20.56
CA MET A 1 4.73 -19.33 -19.74
C MET A 1 6.16 -19.09 -20.18
N GLY A 2 6.53 -17.86 -20.55
CA GLY A 2 7.90 -17.53 -20.97
C GLY A 2 8.88 -17.58 -19.80
N PHE A 3 10.18 -17.75 -20.06
CA PHE A 3 11.21 -17.84 -19.01
C PHE A 3 11.15 -16.65 -18.03
N GLN A 4 11.01 -15.42 -18.53
CA GLN A 4 10.95 -14.23 -17.69
C GLN A 4 9.69 -14.16 -16.80
N GLN A 5 8.55 -14.67 -17.28
CA GLN A 5 7.32 -14.77 -16.48
C GLN A 5 7.50 -15.76 -15.32
N MET A 6 8.17 -16.88 -15.58
CA MET A 6 8.45 -17.90 -14.56
C MET A 6 9.39 -17.35 -13.48
N VAL A 7 10.42 -16.59 -13.88
CA VAL A 7 11.32 -15.89 -12.95
C VAL A 7 10.55 -14.86 -12.13
N MET A 8 9.76 -13.98 -12.77
CA MET A 8 9.00 -12.96 -12.04
C MET A 8 8.01 -13.56 -11.04
N ARG A 9 7.31 -14.62 -11.44
CA ARG A 9 6.41 -15.37 -10.56
C ARG A 9 7.15 -15.96 -9.37
N SER A 10 8.27 -16.63 -9.60
CA SER A 10 9.10 -17.19 -8.52
C SER A 10 9.63 -16.12 -7.57
N ILE A 11 9.90 -14.91 -8.07
CA ILE A 11 10.32 -13.76 -7.25
C ILE A 11 9.19 -13.34 -6.32
N GLU A 12 8.00 -13.06 -6.85
CA GLU A 12 6.85 -12.63 -6.04
C GLU A 12 6.44 -13.72 -5.04
N GLU A 13 6.38 -14.98 -5.47
CA GLU A 13 6.14 -16.12 -4.58
C GLU A 13 7.22 -16.21 -3.49
N GLY A 14 8.49 -15.97 -3.81
CA GLY A 14 9.58 -15.92 -2.85
C GLY A 14 9.46 -14.78 -1.82
N ILE A 15 8.96 -13.61 -2.25
CA ILE A 15 8.68 -12.48 -1.34
C ILE A 15 7.48 -12.84 -0.44
N HIS A 16 6.47 -13.52 -0.99
CA HIS A 16 5.21 -13.88 -0.33
C HIS A 16 5.26 -15.22 0.43
N GLN A 17 6.39 -15.93 0.43
CA GLN A 17 6.55 -17.25 1.08
C GLN A 17 6.13 -17.31 2.55
N ASN A 18 6.05 -16.16 3.25
CA ASN A 18 5.64 -16.07 4.64
C ASN A 18 4.37 -15.25 4.85
N ASP A 19 3.44 -15.27 3.89
CA ASP A 19 2.17 -14.55 3.97
C ASP A 19 1.41 -14.77 5.29
N GLN A 20 1.46 -15.97 5.84
CA GLN A 20 0.84 -16.29 7.14
C GLN A 20 1.40 -15.50 8.33
N ARG A 21 2.55 -14.84 8.15
CA ARG A 21 3.21 -14.00 9.17
C ARG A 21 3.10 -12.51 8.87
N LEU A 22 2.47 -12.14 7.76
CA LEU A 22 2.22 -10.74 7.45
C LEU A 22 1.08 -10.23 8.32
N GLU A 23 1.20 -8.97 8.72
CA GLU A 23 0.14 -8.24 9.39
C GLU A 23 -0.54 -7.28 8.41
N LEU A 24 -1.76 -6.89 8.75
CA LEU A 24 -2.57 -5.97 7.95
C LEU A 24 -2.73 -4.62 8.63
N ALA A 25 -2.69 -3.57 7.84
CA ALA A 25 -3.05 -2.22 8.24
C ALA A 25 -4.05 -1.65 7.22
N THR A 26 -5.06 -0.92 7.72
CA THR A 26 -6.17 -0.42 6.89
C THR A 26 -6.49 1.02 7.27
N PHE A 27 -6.29 1.94 6.32
CA PHE A 27 -6.36 3.38 6.59
C PHE A 27 -7.13 4.16 5.53
N GLY A 28 -7.98 5.10 5.97
CA GLY A 28 -8.51 6.19 5.16
C GLY A 28 -7.77 7.48 5.47
N MET A 29 -7.21 8.13 4.45
CA MET A 29 -6.45 9.39 4.62
C MET A 29 -6.62 10.33 3.42
N GLY A 30 -7.84 10.39 2.88
CA GLY A 30 -8.14 11.08 1.63
C GLY A 30 -8.12 10.17 0.42
N CYS A 31 -7.83 10.73 -0.76
CA CYS A 31 -7.83 9.94 -2.01
C CYS A 31 -6.75 8.87 -1.94
N PHE A 32 -7.13 7.60 -2.12
CA PHE A 32 -6.30 6.43 -1.82
C PHE A 32 -5.09 6.22 -2.76
N TRP A 33 -4.95 6.97 -3.86
CA TRP A 33 -3.87 6.80 -4.83
C TRP A 33 -2.52 7.21 -4.24
N GLY A 34 -2.46 8.37 -3.59
CA GLY A 34 -1.27 8.85 -2.89
C GLY A 34 -0.85 7.91 -1.75
N PRO A 35 -1.77 7.57 -0.83
CA PRO A 35 -1.55 6.58 0.23
C PRO A 35 -1.03 5.24 -0.28
N GLU A 36 -1.64 4.64 -1.32
CA GLU A 36 -1.19 3.36 -1.89
C GLU A 36 0.28 3.42 -2.34
N ALA A 37 0.66 4.50 -3.04
CA ALA A 37 2.02 4.71 -3.50
C ALA A 37 3.00 4.96 -2.34
N ARG A 38 2.56 5.71 -1.32
CA ARG A 38 3.36 6.04 -0.13
C ARG A 38 3.68 4.81 0.69
N PHE A 39 2.66 4.06 1.11
CA PHE A 39 2.90 2.84 1.88
C PHE A 39 3.58 1.78 1.00
N GLY A 40 3.22 1.73 -0.28
CA GLY A 40 3.84 0.84 -1.25
C GLY A 40 5.34 1.04 -1.44
N SER A 41 5.90 2.21 -1.10
CA SER A 41 7.35 2.47 -1.17
C SER A 41 8.12 2.11 0.09
N MET A 42 7.45 1.79 1.20
CA MET A 42 8.13 1.55 2.49
C MET A 42 8.79 0.16 2.52
N PRO A 43 10.07 0.05 2.91
CA PRO A 43 10.69 -1.23 3.20
C PRO A 43 9.87 -2.04 4.21
N GLY A 44 9.72 -3.34 3.96
CA GLY A 44 8.90 -4.23 4.79
C GLY A 44 7.41 -4.25 4.45
N VAL A 45 6.87 -3.27 3.71
CA VAL A 45 5.54 -3.38 3.11
C VAL A 45 5.62 -4.36 1.94
N VAL A 46 4.81 -5.40 1.96
CA VAL A 46 4.81 -6.45 0.94
C VAL A 46 3.82 -6.12 -0.17
N ARG A 47 2.62 -5.68 0.17
CA ARG A 47 1.57 -5.39 -0.82
C ARG A 47 0.70 -4.26 -0.33
N THR A 48 0.16 -3.54 -1.30
CA THR A 48 -0.87 -2.53 -1.06
C THR A 48 -2.00 -2.75 -2.05
N CYS A 49 -3.23 -2.46 -1.65
CA CYS A 49 -4.35 -2.33 -2.56
C CYS A 49 -5.30 -1.25 -2.05
N VAL A 50 -6.15 -0.75 -2.93
CA VAL A 50 -7.12 0.29 -2.59
C VAL A 50 -8.55 -0.20 -2.69
N GLY A 51 -9.42 0.36 -1.87
CA GLY A 51 -10.80 -0.09 -1.76
C GLY A 51 -11.67 0.82 -0.93
N PHE A 52 -12.82 0.29 -0.55
CA PHE A 52 -13.87 0.96 0.19
C PHE A 52 -14.21 0.16 1.45
N THR A 53 -14.26 0.82 2.60
CA THR A 53 -14.67 0.23 3.88
C THR A 53 -15.28 1.31 4.80
N GLY A 54 -15.82 0.89 5.95
CA GLY A 54 -16.39 1.76 6.96
C GLY A 54 -17.85 2.16 6.70
N GLY A 55 -18.42 1.76 5.57
CA GLY A 55 -19.84 1.94 5.26
C GLY A 55 -20.66 0.66 5.39
N THR A 56 -21.95 0.79 5.13
CA THR A 56 -22.96 -0.28 5.18
C THR A 56 -23.51 -0.64 3.80
N THR A 57 -23.23 0.18 2.78
CA THR A 57 -23.67 -0.07 1.40
C THR A 57 -23.02 -1.35 0.85
N PRO A 58 -23.80 -2.33 0.35
CA PRO A 58 -23.23 -3.56 -0.19
C PRO A 58 -22.56 -3.30 -1.54
N THR A 59 -21.44 -3.99 -1.80
CA THR A 59 -20.71 -3.96 -3.09
C THR A 59 -20.43 -2.53 -3.62
N PRO A 60 -19.80 -1.64 -2.81
CA PRO A 60 -19.53 -0.27 -3.23
C PRO A 60 -18.64 -0.21 -4.47
N THR A 61 -18.93 0.73 -5.37
CA THR A 61 -18.07 1.10 -6.50
C THR A 61 -17.66 2.56 -6.36
N TYR A 62 -16.65 3.01 -7.11
CA TYR A 62 -16.21 4.40 -7.04
C TYR A 62 -17.34 5.41 -7.29
N ARG A 63 -18.31 5.06 -8.14
CA ARG A 63 -19.46 5.92 -8.47
C ARG A 63 -20.64 5.76 -7.51
N GLN A 64 -20.66 4.69 -6.71
CA GLN A 64 -21.77 4.31 -5.83
C GLN A 64 -21.21 3.73 -4.52
N MET A 65 -20.40 4.50 -3.81
CA MET A 65 -19.77 4.02 -2.57
C MET A 65 -20.61 4.26 -1.30
N GLY A 66 -21.69 5.02 -1.40
CA GLY A 66 -22.55 5.34 -0.26
C GLY A 66 -21.77 5.98 0.90
N ASP A 67 -21.82 5.32 2.05
CA ASP A 67 -21.20 5.71 3.31
C ASP A 67 -19.82 5.08 3.55
N HIS A 68 -19.19 4.50 2.53
CA HIS A 68 -17.81 4.03 2.64
C HIS A 68 -16.79 5.16 2.56
N THR A 69 -15.54 4.84 2.91
CA THR A 69 -14.36 5.71 2.83
C THR A 69 -13.33 5.08 1.89
N GLU A 70 -12.71 5.88 1.04
CA GLU A 70 -11.54 5.47 0.25
C GLU A 70 -10.39 5.08 1.18
N THR A 71 -9.93 3.85 1.03
CA THR A 71 -9.04 3.22 1.99
C THR A 71 -7.91 2.50 1.28
N VAL A 72 -6.72 2.57 1.86
CA VAL A 72 -5.57 1.72 1.51
C VAL A 72 -5.50 0.56 2.47
N HIS A 73 -5.34 -0.64 1.92
CA HIS A 73 -5.05 -1.87 2.64
C HIS A 73 -3.59 -2.24 2.42
N ILE A 74 -2.86 -2.52 3.48
CA ILE A 74 -1.41 -2.71 3.47
C ILE A 74 -1.13 -4.04 4.16
N SER A 75 -0.42 -4.96 3.50
CA SER A 75 0.19 -6.10 4.19
C SER A 75 1.68 -5.87 4.34
N PHE A 76 2.20 -6.10 5.53
CA PHE A 76 3.59 -5.80 5.88
C PHE A 76 4.21 -6.93 6.71
N ASP A 77 5.52 -7.07 6.64
CA ASP A 77 6.28 -8.01 7.46
C ASP A 77 6.67 -7.33 8.79
N PRO A 78 6.07 -7.70 9.94
CA PRO A 78 6.36 -7.09 11.23
C PRO A 78 7.82 -7.32 11.69
N ARG A 79 8.57 -8.22 11.04
CA ARG A 79 10.00 -8.45 11.31
C ARG A 79 10.90 -7.41 10.62
N VAL A 80 10.37 -6.61 9.72
CA VAL A 80 11.10 -5.60 8.94
C VAL A 80 10.60 -4.20 9.28
N ILE A 81 9.29 -4.02 9.39
CA ILE A 81 8.66 -2.73 9.73
C ILE A 81 7.59 -2.93 10.81
N SER A 82 7.58 -2.10 11.84
CA SER A 82 6.57 -2.16 12.89
C SER A 82 5.27 -1.47 12.47
N TYR A 83 4.16 -1.92 13.05
CA TYR A 83 2.86 -1.24 12.89
C TYR A 83 2.92 0.23 13.37
N GLU A 84 3.72 0.51 14.40
CA GLU A 84 3.96 1.88 14.90
C GLU A 84 4.59 2.78 13.84
N ALA A 85 5.59 2.29 13.09
CA ALA A 85 6.22 3.05 12.03
C ALA A 85 5.21 3.38 10.91
N ILE A 86 4.36 2.41 10.56
CA ILE A 86 3.29 2.57 9.58
C ILE A 86 2.24 3.59 10.06
N LEU A 87 1.84 3.57 11.35
CA LEU A 87 0.91 4.55 11.93
C LEU A 87 1.50 5.96 12.00
N ARG A 88 2.79 6.09 12.27
CA ARG A 88 3.47 7.40 12.22
C ARG A 88 3.48 7.95 10.81
N GLU A 89 3.80 7.12 9.81
CA GLU A 89 3.70 7.51 8.40
C GLU A 89 2.27 7.95 8.05
N PHE A 90 1.25 7.29 8.62
CA PHE A 90 -0.15 7.68 8.45
C PHE A 90 -0.43 9.11 8.92
N TRP A 91 -0.20 9.42 10.21
CA TRP A 91 -0.54 10.73 10.77
C TRP A 91 0.40 11.87 10.34
N GLN A 92 1.65 11.58 9.98
CA GLN A 92 2.59 12.61 9.52
C GLN A 92 2.29 13.11 8.10
N ASN A 93 1.50 12.37 7.32
CA ASN A 93 1.34 12.63 5.89
C ASN A 93 -0.09 12.97 5.45
N HIS A 94 -0.99 13.22 6.40
CA HIS A 94 -2.26 13.90 6.16
C HIS A 94 -2.69 14.65 7.41
N TYR A 95 -3.54 15.66 7.25
CA TYR A 95 -4.16 16.34 8.38
C TYR A 95 -5.38 15.52 8.85
N PRO A 96 -5.42 15.04 10.12
CA PRO A 96 -6.43 14.09 10.58
C PRO A 96 -7.76 14.74 10.95
N ASN A 97 -7.76 16.05 11.22
CA ASN A 97 -8.94 16.81 11.61
C ASN A 97 -9.51 17.47 10.36
N ARG A 98 -10.78 17.25 10.04
CA ARG A 98 -11.32 17.73 8.78
C ARG A 98 -12.40 18.76 8.98
N ASP A 99 -12.32 19.79 8.14
CA ASP A 99 -13.48 20.58 7.78
C ASP A 99 -14.38 19.74 6.84
N ASN A 100 -15.70 19.85 6.96
CA ASN A 100 -16.73 18.97 6.37
C ASN A 100 -16.76 18.93 4.82
N TYR A 101 -15.77 19.53 4.14
CA TYR A 101 -15.76 19.89 2.72
C TYR A 101 -15.86 18.74 1.72
N LYS A 102 -15.48 17.50 2.07
CA LYS A 102 -15.52 16.35 1.12
C LYS A 102 -16.23 15.09 1.64
N GLY A 103 -16.97 15.21 2.75
CA GLY A 103 -17.79 14.13 3.31
C GLY A 103 -17.01 12.87 3.73
N ARG A 104 -17.76 11.79 3.99
CA ARG A 104 -17.26 10.51 4.52
C ARG A 104 -16.26 9.80 3.60
N GLN A 105 -16.34 10.01 2.28
CA GLN A 105 -15.46 9.39 1.29
C GLN A 105 -13.97 9.54 1.62
N TYR A 106 -13.58 10.64 2.27
CA TYR A 106 -12.18 10.99 2.43
C TYR A 106 -11.75 11.21 3.89
N ILE A 107 -12.54 10.81 4.89
CA ILE A 107 -12.18 11.04 6.30
C ILE A 107 -10.84 10.39 6.70
N SER A 108 -10.30 10.84 7.83
CA SER A 108 -9.22 10.13 8.52
C SER A 108 -9.83 8.92 9.25
N LEU A 109 -9.43 7.71 8.85
CA LEU A 109 -9.97 6.45 9.36
C LEU A 109 -8.83 5.46 9.62
N VAL A 110 -8.89 4.76 10.75
CA VAL A 110 -8.00 3.65 11.10
C VAL A 110 -8.82 2.45 11.53
N HIS A 111 -8.69 1.35 10.80
CA HIS A 111 -9.26 0.07 11.19
C HIS A 111 -8.21 -0.82 11.86
N TYR A 112 -8.49 -1.25 13.10
CA TYR A 112 -7.62 -2.19 13.82
C TYR A 112 -8.03 -3.64 13.57
N HIS A 113 -7.05 -4.49 13.33
CA HIS A 113 -7.24 -5.93 13.07
C HIS A 113 -7.09 -6.78 14.34
N THR A 114 -6.47 -6.23 15.38
CA THR A 114 -6.27 -6.90 16.67
C THR A 114 -6.38 -5.89 17.82
N GLU A 115 -6.61 -6.38 19.04
CA GLU A 115 -6.58 -5.53 20.24
C GLU A 115 -5.19 -4.94 20.50
N GLN A 116 -4.13 -5.63 20.08
CA GLN A 116 -2.78 -5.09 20.16
C GLN A 116 -2.62 -3.87 19.25
N GLN A 117 -3.13 -3.93 18.01
CA GLN A 117 -3.17 -2.76 17.13
C GLN A 117 -4.00 -1.63 17.75
N ARG A 118 -5.16 -1.91 18.34
CA ARG A 118 -5.99 -0.91 19.02
C ARG A 118 -5.21 -0.13 20.08
N LYS A 119 -4.48 -0.83 20.95
CA LYS A 119 -3.63 -0.22 21.98
C LYS A 119 -2.49 0.59 21.37
N THR A 120 -1.84 0.08 20.32
CA THR A 120 -0.78 0.80 19.63
C THR A 120 -1.31 2.09 18.98
N ILE A 121 -2.48 2.06 18.35
CA ILE A 121 -3.15 3.25 17.78
C ILE A 121 -3.39 4.29 18.87
N GLU A 122 -3.94 3.90 20.01
CA GLU A 122 -4.21 4.83 21.12
C GLU A 122 -2.94 5.48 21.68
N ASN A 123 -1.84 4.71 21.76
CA ASN A 123 -0.55 5.25 22.21
C ASN A 123 0.04 6.25 21.21
N ILE A 124 0.13 5.88 19.93
CA ILE A 124 0.67 6.75 18.89
C ILE A 124 -0.22 7.99 18.70
N ARG A 125 -1.55 7.85 18.82
CA ARG A 125 -2.49 9.00 18.76
C ARG A 125 -2.13 10.07 19.79
N LYS A 126 -1.90 9.71 21.05
CA LYS A 126 -1.53 10.67 22.11
C LYS A 126 -0.24 11.42 21.79
N GLU A 127 0.73 10.72 21.22
CA GLU A 127 1.98 11.34 20.78
C GLU A 127 1.76 12.30 19.62
N MET A 128 0.92 11.93 18.65
CA MET A 128 0.59 12.78 17.49
C MET A 128 -0.27 13.98 17.89
N GLU A 129 -1.21 13.85 18.82
CA GLU A 129 -1.97 14.96 19.41
C GLU A 129 -1.04 15.98 20.09
N THR A 130 -0.02 15.48 20.80
CA THR A 130 1.00 16.34 21.42
C THR A 130 1.80 17.11 20.38
N GLN A 131 2.18 16.46 19.27
CA GLN A 131 2.91 17.11 18.17
C GLN A 131 2.04 18.12 17.41
N LEU A 132 0.78 17.76 17.14
CA LEU A 132 -0.19 18.58 16.43
C LEU A 132 -0.70 19.75 17.28
N ARG A 133 -0.58 19.64 18.62
CA ARG A 133 -1.10 20.60 19.62
C ARG A 133 -2.62 20.76 19.56
N GLU A 134 -3.31 19.69 19.18
CA GLU A 134 -4.77 19.60 19.11
C GLU A 134 -5.20 18.13 19.18
N PRO A 135 -6.46 17.85 19.58
CA PRO A 135 -7.01 16.50 19.54
C PRO A 135 -7.04 15.94 18.12
N ILE A 136 -6.89 14.63 17.95
CA ILE A 136 -6.99 13.97 16.64
C ILE A 136 -8.41 13.41 16.48
N GLU A 137 -9.05 13.72 15.36
CA GLU A 137 -10.43 13.33 15.03
C GLU A 137 -10.51 12.05 14.17
N THR A 138 -9.38 11.38 13.95
CA THR A 138 -9.33 10.10 13.23
C THR A 138 -10.33 9.10 13.82
N GLU A 139 -11.24 8.59 12.97
CA GLU A 139 -12.17 7.53 13.32
C GLU A 139 -11.38 6.22 13.54
N ILE A 140 -11.52 5.61 14.71
CA ILE A 140 -10.83 4.36 15.07
C ILE A 140 -11.90 3.30 15.32
N ALA A 141 -11.93 2.26 14.47
CA ALA A 141 -12.94 1.21 14.52
C ALA A 141 -12.32 -0.18 14.30
N PRO A 142 -12.95 -1.27 14.73
CA PRO A 142 -12.48 -2.61 14.36
C PRO A 142 -12.59 -2.79 12.85
N PHE A 143 -11.64 -3.54 12.26
CA PHE A 143 -11.72 -3.91 10.86
C PHE A 143 -12.97 -4.75 10.59
N GLY A 144 -13.75 -4.33 9.59
CA GLY A 144 -14.95 -5.01 9.10
C GLY A 144 -14.76 -5.53 7.67
N GLU A 145 -15.71 -5.23 6.79
CA GLU A 145 -15.62 -5.61 5.38
C GLU A 145 -14.73 -4.65 4.58
N PHE A 146 -14.05 -5.17 3.56
CA PHE A 146 -13.28 -4.37 2.61
C PHE A 146 -13.65 -4.78 1.19
N THR A 147 -14.13 -3.83 0.40
CA THR A 147 -14.40 -4.04 -1.03
C THR A 147 -13.28 -3.48 -1.86
N LEU A 148 -12.63 -4.33 -2.66
CA LEU A 148 -11.56 -3.92 -3.56
C LEU A 148 -12.09 -2.91 -4.59
N ALA A 149 -11.39 -1.78 -4.76
CA ALA A 149 -11.73 -0.82 -5.79
C ALA A 149 -11.36 -1.36 -7.18
N GLU A 150 -11.99 -0.79 -8.21
CA GLU A 150 -11.83 -1.24 -9.59
C GLU A 150 -10.36 -1.18 -10.04
N GLU A 151 -9.97 -2.10 -10.94
CA GLU A 151 -8.58 -2.29 -11.39
C GLU A 151 -7.87 -0.99 -11.77
N ARG A 152 -8.57 -0.06 -12.43
CA ARG A 152 -8.04 1.26 -12.82
C ARG A 152 -7.54 2.12 -11.64
N HIS A 153 -7.98 1.86 -10.41
CA HIS A 153 -7.55 2.59 -9.21
C HIS A 153 -6.30 2.00 -8.57
N GLN A 154 -5.99 0.73 -8.83
CA GLN A 154 -4.84 0.03 -8.27
C GLN A 154 -3.55 0.49 -8.94
N LYS A 155 -2.47 0.70 -8.18
CA LYS A 155 -1.16 1.15 -8.67
C LYS A 155 -1.27 2.35 -9.64
N TYR A 156 -2.12 3.31 -9.27
CA TYR A 156 -2.58 4.36 -10.17
C TYR A 156 -1.45 5.15 -10.84
N TYR A 157 -0.40 5.49 -10.11
CA TYR A 157 0.71 6.27 -10.66
C TYR A 157 1.58 5.44 -11.60
N LEU A 158 1.85 4.17 -11.28
CA LEU A 158 2.53 3.25 -12.21
C LEU A 158 1.80 3.16 -13.54
N LYS A 159 0.46 3.12 -13.51
CA LYS A 159 -0.37 3.01 -14.71
C LYS A 159 -0.34 4.24 -15.63
N ARG A 160 0.28 5.34 -15.19
CA ARG A 160 0.52 6.53 -16.02
C ARG A 160 1.77 6.44 -16.88
N TYR A 161 2.53 5.34 -16.80
CA TYR A 161 3.76 5.12 -17.55
C TYR A 161 3.54 3.96 -18.55
N PRO A 162 2.95 4.22 -19.74
CA PRO A 162 2.52 3.16 -20.65
C PRO A 162 3.68 2.29 -21.17
N LYS A 163 4.84 2.89 -21.42
CA LYS A 163 6.04 2.15 -21.84
C LYS A 163 6.47 1.15 -20.76
N ALA A 164 6.49 1.56 -19.50
CA ALA A 164 6.82 0.68 -18.39
C ALA A 164 5.77 -0.44 -18.24
N LEU A 165 4.49 -0.10 -18.36
CA LEU A 165 3.41 -1.07 -18.30
C LEU A 165 3.47 -2.12 -19.42
N GLU A 166 3.80 -1.74 -20.65
CA GLU A 166 3.97 -2.69 -21.76
C GLU A 166 5.05 -3.74 -21.42
N GLN A 167 6.21 -3.27 -20.93
CA GLN A 167 7.31 -4.15 -20.50
C GLN A 167 6.90 -5.03 -19.30
N LEU A 168 6.13 -4.49 -18.35
CA LEU A 168 5.66 -5.24 -17.19
C LEU A 168 4.57 -6.26 -17.55
N ALA A 169 3.71 -5.97 -18.52
CA ALA A 169 2.66 -6.88 -18.96
C ALA A 169 3.23 -8.17 -19.59
N GLU A 170 4.43 -8.11 -20.16
CA GLU A 170 5.16 -9.31 -20.61
C GLU A 170 5.53 -10.24 -19.43
N LEU A 171 5.76 -9.68 -18.25
CA LEU A 171 6.14 -10.39 -17.03
C LEU A 171 4.94 -10.82 -16.19
N PHE A 172 3.87 -10.01 -16.21
CA PHE A 172 2.62 -10.21 -15.49
C PHE A 172 1.47 -10.42 -16.48
N PRO A 173 1.21 -11.68 -16.89
CA PRO A 173 0.18 -11.97 -17.89
C PRO A 173 -1.24 -11.65 -17.40
N GLU A 174 -1.45 -11.61 -16.09
CA GLU A 174 -2.71 -11.26 -15.44
C GLU A 174 -2.53 -9.95 -14.66
N LYS A 175 -3.53 -9.06 -14.72
CA LYS A 175 -3.46 -7.72 -14.10
C LYS A 175 -3.47 -7.80 -12.58
N GLU A 176 -4.09 -8.83 -12.06
CA GLU A 176 -4.21 -9.16 -10.65
C GLU A 176 -2.83 -9.45 -10.06
N LEU A 177 -1.97 -10.18 -10.79
CA LEU A 177 -0.60 -10.47 -10.38
C LEU A 177 0.25 -9.19 -10.32
N LEU A 178 0.08 -8.27 -11.28
CA LEU A 178 0.75 -6.96 -11.23
C LEU A 178 0.23 -6.14 -10.04
N THR A 179 -1.06 -6.23 -9.72
CA THR A 179 -1.67 -5.43 -8.66
C THR A 179 -1.24 -5.89 -7.27
N ASP A 180 -1.09 -7.20 -7.07
CA ASP A 180 -0.67 -7.83 -5.81
C ASP A 180 0.87 -7.85 -5.62
N SER A 181 1.63 -7.47 -6.65
CA SER A 181 3.09 -7.52 -6.66
C SER A 181 3.74 -6.50 -5.72
N THR A 182 4.73 -6.96 -4.96
CA THR A 182 5.61 -6.11 -4.15
C THR A 182 6.43 -5.19 -5.03
N PHE A 183 6.93 -5.70 -6.15
CA PHE A 183 7.66 -4.90 -7.11
C PHE A 183 6.78 -3.77 -7.68
N ALA A 184 5.56 -4.07 -8.10
CA ALA A 184 4.64 -3.05 -8.60
C ALA A 184 4.29 -2.00 -7.53
N ALA A 185 4.16 -2.39 -6.26
CA ALA A 185 3.99 -1.45 -5.15
C ALA A 185 5.17 -0.48 -5.04
N ARG A 186 6.41 -0.97 -5.13
CA ARG A 186 7.61 -0.13 -5.16
C ARG A 186 7.67 0.76 -6.38
N LEU A 187 7.36 0.25 -7.58
CA LEU A 187 7.37 1.06 -8.80
C LEU A 187 6.33 2.17 -8.74
N ASN A 188 5.13 1.90 -8.21
CA ASN A 188 4.07 2.90 -8.00
C ASN A 188 4.53 4.02 -7.06
N GLY A 189 5.19 3.67 -5.96
CA GLY A 189 5.82 4.64 -5.06
C GLY A 189 6.94 5.45 -5.71
N PHE A 190 7.85 4.77 -6.41
CA PHE A 190 8.98 5.38 -7.12
C PHE A 190 8.51 6.44 -8.12
N VAL A 191 7.56 6.11 -9.01
CA VAL A 191 7.08 7.08 -10.00
C VAL A 191 6.27 8.22 -9.41
N LYS A 192 5.68 8.02 -8.21
CA LYS A 192 5.04 9.10 -7.48
C LYS A 192 6.04 10.04 -6.79
N GLY A 193 7.31 9.63 -6.71
CA GLY A 193 8.40 10.38 -6.08
C GLY A 193 8.70 9.98 -4.63
N TYR A 194 8.20 8.84 -4.15
CA TYR A 194 8.47 8.32 -2.80
C TYR A 194 9.73 7.45 -2.74
N GLY A 195 10.82 7.93 -3.34
CA GLY A 195 12.10 7.23 -3.39
C GLY A 195 12.95 7.65 -4.58
N THR A 196 14.19 7.15 -4.60
CA THR A 196 15.12 7.30 -5.71
C THR A 196 15.40 5.95 -6.35
N LYS A 197 16.11 5.92 -7.48
CA LYS A 197 16.56 4.65 -8.05
C LYS A 197 17.45 3.87 -7.07
N ASP A 198 18.27 4.59 -6.31
CA ASP A 198 19.17 3.97 -5.33
C ASP A 198 18.40 3.39 -4.15
N SER A 199 17.40 4.09 -3.62
CA SER A 199 16.59 3.56 -2.51
C SER A 199 15.79 2.32 -2.92
N VAL A 200 15.26 2.27 -4.15
CA VAL A 200 14.57 1.07 -4.67
C VAL A 200 15.55 -0.09 -4.83
N ARG A 201 16.76 0.16 -5.33
CA ARG A 201 17.81 -0.87 -5.44
C ARG A 201 18.21 -1.42 -4.06
N GLU A 202 18.40 -0.54 -3.09
CA GLU A 202 18.73 -0.90 -1.72
C GLU A 202 17.63 -1.74 -1.09
N ASP A 203 16.36 -1.38 -1.31
CA ASP A 203 15.22 -2.18 -0.83
C ASP A 203 15.19 -3.58 -1.46
N ILE A 204 15.32 -3.70 -2.80
CA ILE A 204 15.40 -5.00 -3.49
C ILE A 204 16.53 -5.87 -2.92
N ALA A 205 17.66 -5.26 -2.55
CA ALA A 205 18.79 -5.99 -1.96
C ALA A 205 18.43 -6.61 -0.59
N GLN A 206 17.46 -6.05 0.15
CA GLN A 206 16.98 -6.57 1.43
C GLN A 206 15.90 -7.66 1.30
N TRP A 207 15.32 -7.85 0.12
CA TRP A 207 14.24 -8.83 -0.06
C TRP A 207 14.72 -10.25 0.21
N ARG A 208 13.82 -11.11 0.71
CA ARG A 208 14.16 -12.49 1.11
C ARG A 208 14.09 -13.47 -0.06
N ILE A 209 14.72 -13.09 -1.17
CA ILE A 209 14.85 -13.88 -2.41
C ILE A 209 16.34 -14.14 -2.70
N GLY A 210 16.63 -15.03 -3.64
CA GLY A 210 18.01 -15.37 -4.01
C GLY A 210 18.78 -14.20 -4.63
N THR A 211 20.11 -14.28 -4.61
CA THR A 211 20.99 -13.20 -5.11
C THR A 211 20.88 -13.00 -6.61
N VAL A 212 20.61 -14.05 -7.36
CA VAL A 212 20.41 -14.01 -8.82
C VAL A 212 19.11 -13.24 -9.14
N GLU A 213 18.05 -13.52 -8.40
CA GLU A 213 16.74 -12.88 -8.50
C GLU A 213 16.83 -11.40 -8.16
N LYS A 214 17.51 -11.04 -7.06
CA LYS A 214 17.77 -9.62 -6.69
C LYS A 214 18.47 -8.86 -7.82
N LYS A 215 19.52 -9.47 -8.37
CA LYS A 215 20.27 -8.87 -9.48
C LYS A 215 19.40 -8.71 -10.72
N TRP A 216 18.67 -9.76 -11.09
CA TRP A 216 17.78 -9.74 -12.24
C TRP A 216 16.72 -8.65 -12.13
N LEU A 217 16.07 -8.53 -10.96
CA LEU A 217 15.03 -7.54 -10.72
C LEU A 217 15.59 -6.11 -10.69
N THR A 218 16.78 -5.92 -10.10
CA THR A 218 17.49 -4.64 -10.12
C THR A 218 17.83 -4.23 -11.56
N ASP A 219 18.36 -5.16 -12.36
CA ASP A 219 18.71 -4.90 -13.75
C ASP A 219 17.46 -4.58 -14.59
N LEU A 220 16.34 -5.28 -14.34
CA LEU A 220 15.04 -4.99 -14.94
C LEU A 220 14.60 -3.57 -14.59
N PHE A 221 14.54 -3.22 -13.31
CA PHE A 221 14.12 -1.90 -12.82
C PHE A 221 14.92 -0.76 -13.46
N LEU A 222 16.25 -0.92 -13.55
CA LEU A 222 17.12 0.10 -14.12
C LEU A 222 16.96 0.25 -15.65
N LYS A 223 16.53 -0.80 -16.34
CA LYS A 223 16.29 -0.83 -17.79
C LYS A 223 14.88 -0.41 -18.18
N LEU A 224 13.93 -0.42 -17.25
CA LEU A 224 12.56 0.01 -17.51
C LEU A 224 12.53 1.41 -18.12
N LYS A 225 11.85 1.52 -19.26
CA LYS A 225 11.52 2.81 -19.88
C LYS A 225 10.28 3.39 -19.21
N TRP A 226 10.47 4.51 -18.52
CA TRP A 226 9.43 5.32 -17.88
C TRP A 226 8.80 6.26 -18.91
#